data_AF-A0A2W5Y616-F1
#
_entry.id   AF-A0A2W5Y616-F1
#
_cell.length_a   1.000
_cell.length_b   1.000
_cell.length_c   1.000
_cell.angle_alpha   90.00
_cell.angle_beta   90.00
_cell.angle_gamma   90.00
#
_symmetry.space_group_name_H-M   'P 1'
#
loop_
_entity.id
_entity.type
_entity.pdbx_description
1 polymer ?
#
loop_
_entity_poly.entity_id
_entity_poly.type
_entity_poly.pdbx_seq_one_letter_code
_entity_poly.pdbx_strand_id
1 'polypeptide(L)'
;MRDDSPMSITWTGHPEADRLLESDPLALLIGLVLDQQVKMEKAFSGPYELRKRLGHLEAERIARMDPDRLADVFRERPALHRFPGNMAKRVQQLCQVVSEEYGGRADRVWREAASGEALAQRIARLPGFGEQKTKITVAVLAKKFDVKPEGWRRYSADWHTIADVDSPQSMAEARDVKRRMKAEGKA
;
A
#
# COMPACT_ATOMS: atom_id res chain seq x y z
N MET A 1 -28.96 -6.57 0.23
CA MET A 1 -28.11 -5.72 -0.62
C MET A 1 -27.06 -5.13 0.32
N ARG A 2 -25.79 -5.57 0.25
CA ARG A 2 -24.76 -4.92 1.07
C ARG A 2 -24.55 -3.53 0.50
N ASP A 3 -24.50 -2.53 1.36
CA ASP A 3 -24.17 -1.16 0.99
C ASP A 3 -22.80 -1.17 0.27
N ASP A 4 -22.80 -0.86 -1.02
CA ASP A 4 -21.60 -0.84 -1.87
C ASP A 4 -20.84 0.49 -1.73
N SER A 5 -21.21 1.35 -0.77
CA SER A 5 -20.48 2.57 -0.44
C SER A 5 -19.03 2.25 -0.03
N PRO A 6 -18.04 3.03 -0.48
CA PRO A 6 -16.65 2.81 -0.13
C PRO A 6 -16.47 2.84 1.39
N MET A 7 -15.96 1.74 1.94
CA MET A 7 -15.71 1.64 3.38
C MET A 7 -14.54 2.55 3.76
N SER A 8 -14.69 3.40 4.78
CA SER A 8 -13.57 4.21 5.31
C SER A 8 -12.40 3.33 5.77
N ILE A 9 -11.20 3.90 5.74
CA ILE A 9 -9.97 3.28 6.22
C ILE A 9 -9.87 3.52 7.73
N THR A 10 -9.69 2.44 8.50
CA THR A 10 -9.52 2.46 9.97
C THR A 10 -8.32 1.58 10.38
N TRP A 11 -7.28 1.56 9.56
CA TRP A 11 -6.22 0.55 9.59
C TRP A 11 -5.10 0.85 10.57
N THR A 12 -4.93 2.11 10.95
CA THR A 12 -3.76 2.54 11.74
C THR A 12 -4.09 2.81 13.20
N GLY A 13 -5.37 3.06 13.51
CA GLY A 13 -5.78 3.62 14.80
C GLY A 13 -5.38 5.10 14.98
N HIS A 14 -4.90 5.75 13.91
CA HIS A 14 -4.52 7.16 13.89
C HIS A 14 -5.30 7.89 12.78
N PRO A 15 -6.32 8.70 13.12
CA PRO A 15 -7.23 9.27 12.12
C PRO A 15 -6.55 10.06 11.00
N GLU A 16 -5.44 10.77 11.28
CA GLU A 16 -4.74 11.50 10.21
C GLU A 16 -3.93 10.61 9.27
N ALA A 17 -3.47 9.44 9.75
CA ALA A 17 -2.75 8.49 8.91
C ALA A 17 -3.76 7.74 8.03
N ASP A 18 -4.90 7.37 8.60
CA ASP A 18 -6.02 6.78 7.85
C ASP A 18 -6.53 7.74 6.77
N ARG A 19 -6.79 9.03 7.09
CA ARG A 19 -7.16 10.05 6.09
C ARG A 19 -6.10 10.25 5.01
N LEU A 20 -4.82 10.14 5.35
CA LEU A 20 -3.75 10.22 4.36
C LEU A 20 -3.82 9.06 3.36
N LEU A 21 -4.08 7.84 3.83
CA LEU A 21 -4.22 6.67 2.96
C LEU A 21 -5.44 6.79 2.03
N GLU A 22 -6.52 7.43 2.48
CA GLU A 22 -7.72 7.68 1.67
C GLU A 22 -7.53 8.76 0.60
N SER A 23 -6.68 9.77 0.89
CA SER A 23 -6.57 10.97 0.04
C SER A 23 -5.31 11.01 -0.83
N ASP A 24 -4.26 10.27 -0.46
CA ASP A 24 -2.97 10.27 -1.16
C ASP A 24 -2.66 8.89 -1.77
N PRO A 25 -2.78 8.76 -3.10
CA PRO A 25 -2.45 7.55 -3.86
C PRO A 25 -1.04 7.00 -3.60
N LEU A 26 -0.04 7.87 -3.44
CA LEU A 26 1.33 7.45 -3.19
C LEU A 26 1.46 6.92 -1.77
N ALA A 27 0.81 7.55 -0.79
CA ALA A 27 0.76 7.05 0.58
C ALA A 27 0.17 5.63 0.65
N LEU A 28 -0.93 5.38 -0.07
CA LEU A 28 -1.54 4.06 -0.15
C LEU A 28 -0.55 3.00 -0.68
N LEU A 29 0.11 3.29 -1.80
CA LEU A 29 1.09 2.36 -2.39
C LEU A 29 2.29 2.11 -1.46
N ILE A 30 2.79 3.16 -0.79
CA ILE A 30 3.87 3.02 0.19
C ILE A 30 3.42 2.13 1.35
N GLY A 31 2.22 2.33 1.91
CA GLY A 31 1.67 1.50 2.98
C GLY A 31 1.62 0.02 2.61
N LEU A 32 1.12 -0.28 1.39
CA LEU A 32 1.07 -1.64 0.86
C LEU A 32 2.47 -2.25 0.65
N VAL A 33 3.44 -1.46 0.18
CA VAL A 33 4.84 -1.90 0.06
C VAL A 33 5.44 -2.25 1.42
N LEU A 34 5.20 -1.40 2.42
CA LEU A 34 5.71 -1.56 3.79
C LEU A 34 5.04 -2.68 4.58
N ASP A 35 3.91 -3.23 4.10
CA ASP A 35 3.19 -4.31 4.79
C ASP A 35 3.89 -5.67 4.64
N GLN A 36 5.12 -5.75 5.14
CA GLN A 36 6.04 -6.87 4.97
C GLN A 36 6.64 -7.27 6.30
N GLN A 37 6.12 -8.38 6.83
CA GLN A 37 6.58 -8.98 8.07
C GLN A 37 6.51 -8.04 9.31
N VAL A 38 5.69 -6.99 9.26
CA VAL A 38 5.32 -6.14 10.41
C VAL A 38 3.82 -6.26 10.68
N LYS A 39 3.34 -5.67 11.78
CA LYS A 39 1.90 -5.46 12.00
C LYS A 39 1.36 -4.52 10.93
N MET A 40 0.13 -4.77 10.45
CA MET A 40 -0.49 -3.96 9.40
C MET A 40 -0.58 -2.49 9.81
N GLU A 41 -0.98 -2.21 11.06
CA GLU A 41 -1.06 -0.85 11.59
C GLU A 41 0.27 -0.11 11.45
N LYS A 42 1.38 -0.78 11.79
CA LYS A 42 2.73 -0.20 11.70
C LYS A 42 3.12 0.11 10.25
N ALA A 43 2.76 -0.77 9.31
CA ALA A 43 3.03 -0.55 7.89
C ALA A 43 2.22 0.62 7.34
N PHE A 44 0.91 0.64 7.62
CA PHE A 44 -0.01 1.65 7.11
C PHE A 44 0.13 3.02 7.81
N SER A 45 0.69 3.10 9.02
CA SER A 45 1.16 4.37 9.61
C SER A 45 2.46 4.89 8.98
N GLY A 46 3.22 4.04 8.30
CA GLY A 46 4.52 4.35 7.72
C GLY A 46 4.55 5.57 6.79
N PRO A 47 3.62 5.71 5.82
CA PRO A 47 3.56 6.87 4.93
C PRO A 47 3.36 8.20 5.68
N TYR A 48 2.52 8.22 6.72
CA TYR A 48 2.27 9.42 7.53
C TYR A 48 3.53 9.85 8.28
N GLU A 49 4.23 8.90 8.91
CA GLU A 49 5.48 9.17 9.61
C GLU A 49 6.61 9.56 8.63
N LEU A 50 6.68 8.93 7.46
CA LEU A 50 7.62 9.32 6.40
C LEU A 50 7.38 10.77 5.94
N ARG A 51 6.11 11.13 5.71
CA ARG A 51 5.72 12.50 5.36
C ARG A 51 6.14 13.50 6.43
N LYS A 52 5.97 13.17 7.71
CA LYS A 52 6.39 14.04 8.83
C LYS A 52 7.90 14.26 8.87
N ARG A 53 8.70 13.20 8.67
CA ARG A 53 10.17 13.30 8.70
C ARG A 53 10.73 14.07 7.51
N LEU A 54 10.15 13.86 6.32
CA LEU A 54 10.60 14.54 5.10
C LEU A 54 10.01 15.95 4.95
N GLY A 55 8.88 16.23 5.58
CA GLY A 55 8.07 17.42 5.34
C GLY A 55 7.29 17.39 4.03
N HIS A 56 7.35 16.29 3.28
CA HIS A 56 6.64 16.09 2.01
C HIS A 56 6.41 14.60 1.73
N LEU A 57 5.56 14.29 0.76
CA LEU A 57 5.39 12.94 0.22
C LEU A 57 5.20 13.04 -1.30
N GLU A 58 6.31 13.10 -2.03
CA GLU A 58 6.31 13.35 -3.47
C GLU A 58 7.24 12.34 -4.16
N ALA A 59 6.73 11.63 -5.16
CA ALA A 59 7.45 10.52 -5.81
C ALA A 59 8.78 11.00 -6.42
N GLU A 60 8.77 12.08 -7.20
CA GLU A 60 9.99 12.60 -7.86
C GLU A 60 11.06 13.01 -6.84
N ARG A 61 10.67 13.70 -5.77
CA ARG A 61 11.61 14.13 -4.72
C ARG A 61 12.22 12.93 -4.02
N ILE A 62 11.40 11.95 -3.61
CA ILE A 62 11.88 10.72 -2.94
C ILE A 62 12.77 9.90 -3.87
N ALA A 63 12.38 9.76 -5.15
CA ALA A 63 13.13 9.03 -6.17
C ALA A 63 14.57 9.57 -6.35
N ARG A 64 14.74 10.89 -6.24
CA ARG A 64 16.03 11.60 -6.41
C ARG A 64 16.84 11.78 -5.12
N MET A 65 16.31 11.36 -3.97
CA MET A 65 17.06 11.45 -2.72
C MET A 65 18.33 10.62 -2.79
N ASP A 66 19.36 11.07 -2.08
CA ASP A 66 20.49 10.21 -1.75
C ASP A 66 19.98 8.95 -0.99
N PRO A 67 20.30 7.73 -1.46
CA PRO A 67 19.77 6.50 -0.86
C PRO A 67 20.13 6.32 0.62
N ASP A 68 21.31 6.76 1.05
CA ASP A 68 21.75 6.65 2.44
C ASP A 68 20.99 7.64 3.32
N ARG A 69 20.75 8.87 2.84
CA ARG A 69 19.89 9.84 3.53
C ARG A 69 18.47 9.32 3.71
N LEU A 70 17.87 8.71 2.68
CA LEU A 70 16.53 8.11 2.82
C LEU A 70 16.55 6.92 3.79
N ALA A 71 17.60 6.10 3.77
CA ALA A 71 17.77 5.02 4.73
C ALA A 71 17.86 5.53 6.17
N ASP A 72 18.53 6.66 6.40
CA ASP A 72 18.64 7.29 7.73
C ASP A 72 17.29 7.84 8.21
N VAL A 73 16.50 8.44 7.33
CA VAL A 73 15.10 8.82 7.63
C VAL A 73 14.28 7.60 8.08
N PHE A 74 14.49 6.44 7.47
CA PHE A 74 13.83 5.19 7.89
C PHE A 74 14.35 4.64 9.22
N ARG A 75 15.60 4.90 9.57
CA ARG A 75 16.26 4.43 10.80
C ARG A 75 16.00 5.32 12.01
N GLU A 76 15.64 6.59 11.80
CA GLU A 76 15.32 7.53 12.88
C GLU A 76 14.35 6.88 13.88
N ARG A 77 14.67 6.98 15.18
CA ARG A 77 13.97 6.24 16.24
C ARG A 77 12.65 6.94 16.62
N PRO A 78 11.55 6.18 16.77
CA PRO A 78 11.42 4.75 16.49
C PRO A 78 11.45 4.46 14.99
N ALA A 79 12.18 3.42 14.57
CA ALA A 79 12.35 3.11 13.15
C ALA A 79 10.99 2.95 12.42
N LEU A 80 10.94 3.39 11.15
CA LEU A 80 9.75 3.28 10.31
C LEU A 80 9.37 1.82 10.05
N HIS A 81 10.36 0.96 9.89
CA HIS A 81 10.19 -0.46 9.63
C HIS A 81 11.25 -1.27 10.38
N ARG A 82 10.97 -2.56 10.63
CA ARG A 82 11.96 -3.48 11.23
C ARG A 82 13.16 -3.80 10.32
N PHE A 83 13.04 -3.45 9.03
CA PHE A 83 14.07 -3.58 8.00
C PHE A 83 14.25 -2.23 7.30
N PRO A 84 14.76 -1.20 8.00
CA PRO A 84 14.65 0.19 7.57
C PRO A 84 15.40 0.45 6.24
N GLY A 85 16.63 -0.02 6.08
CA GLY A 85 17.40 0.17 4.83
C GLY A 85 16.76 -0.53 3.63
N ASN A 86 16.32 -1.78 3.78
CA ASN A 86 15.67 -2.52 2.69
C ASN A 86 14.35 -1.88 2.26
N MET A 87 13.55 -1.40 3.22
CA MET A 87 12.28 -0.76 2.91
C MET A 87 12.46 0.67 2.38
N ALA A 88 13.47 1.41 2.82
CA ALA A 88 13.84 2.70 2.22
C ALA A 88 14.15 2.53 0.74
N LYS A 89 15.04 1.58 0.40
CA LYS A 89 15.36 1.25 -1.00
C LYS A 89 14.12 0.84 -1.80
N ARG A 90 13.24 0.01 -1.22
CA ARG A 90 12.03 -0.45 -1.90
C ARG A 90 11.06 0.70 -2.19
N VAL A 91 10.84 1.58 -1.21
CA VAL A 91 10.00 2.77 -1.36
C VAL A 91 10.60 3.74 -2.38
N GLN A 92 11.92 3.91 -2.40
CA GLN A 92 12.60 4.72 -3.40
C GLN A 92 12.39 4.18 -4.81
N GLN A 93 12.55 2.86 -5.01
CA GLN A 93 12.30 2.20 -6.30
C GLN A 93 10.85 2.36 -6.75
N LEU A 94 9.88 2.21 -5.83
CA LEU A 94 8.48 2.49 -6.12
C LEU A 94 8.31 3.94 -6.60
N CYS A 95 8.90 4.90 -5.90
CA CYS A 95 8.81 6.32 -6.26
C CYS A 95 9.48 6.62 -7.60
N GLN A 96 10.57 5.93 -7.97
CA GLN A 96 11.20 6.04 -9.28
C GLN A 96 10.24 5.61 -10.39
N VAL A 97 9.64 4.42 -10.28
CA VAL A 97 8.65 3.93 -11.27
C VAL A 97 7.44 4.87 -11.35
N VAL A 98 6.91 5.34 -10.22
CA VAL A 98 5.80 6.32 -10.21
C VAL A 98 6.21 7.64 -10.87
N SER A 99 7.44 8.11 -10.64
CA SER A 99 7.94 9.35 -11.25
C SER A 99 8.11 9.20 -12.76
N GLU A 100 8.75 8.12 -13.20
CA GLU A 100 9.18 7.91 -14.59
C GLU A 100 8.03 7.46 -15.49
N GLU A 101 7.25 6.46 -15.06
CA GLU A 101 6.20 5.86 -15.89
C GLU A 101 4.85 6.55 -15.71
N TYR A 102 4.60 7.16 -14.55
CA TYR A 102 3.31 7.75 -14.19
C TYR A 102 3.39 9.26 -13.93
N GLY A 103 4.50 9.92 -14.29
CA GLY A 103 4.66 11.39 -14.17
C GLY A 103 4.49 11.90 -12.74
N GLY A 104 4.90 11.10 -11.75
CA GLY A 104 4.77 11.43 -10.32
C GLY A 104 3.36 11.23 -9.74
N ARG A 105 2.39 10.78 -10.56
CA ARG A 105 0.98 10.65 -10.20
C ARG A 105 0.60 9.18 -9.96
N ALA A 106 0.74 8.73 -8.71
CA ALA A 106 0.46 7.34 -8.33
C ALA A 106 -0.97 6.87 -8.67
N ASP A 107 -1.97 7.76 -8.72
CA ASP A 107 -3.34 7.39 -9.13
C ASP A 107 -3.46 6.93 -10.59
N ARG A 108 -2.52 7.33 -11.47
CA ARG A 108 -2.51 6.88 -12.86
C ARG A 108 -2.31 5.37 -13.01
N VAL A 109 -1.69 4.72 -12.01
CA VAL A 109 -1.56 3.25 -11.97
C VAL A 109 -2.90 2.56 -12.20
N TRP A 110 -3.98 3.10 -11.64
CA TRP A 110 -5.32 2.52 -11.79
C TRP A 110 -6.29 3.35 -12.63
N ARG A 111 -6.16 4.68 -12.68
CA ARG A 111 -7.03 5.51 -13.53
C ARG A 111 -6.88 5.24 -15.03
N GLU A 112 -5.70 4.83 -15.46
CA GLU A 112 -5.41 4.55 -16.88
C GLU A 112 -5.62 3.07 -17.25
N ALA A 113 -6.09 2.26 -16.31
CA ALA A 113 -6.35 0.85 -16.54
C ALA A 113 -7.69 0.60 -17.25
N ALA A 114 -7.60 0.14 -18.50
CA ALA A 114 -8.76 -0.18 -19.33
C ALA A 114 -9.53 -1.44 -18.88
N SER A 115 -8.90 -2.32 -18.10
CA SER A 115 -9.50 -3.56 -17.61
C SER A 115 -8.87 -3.99 -16.29
N GLY A 116 -9.52 -4.94 -15.61
CA GLY A 116 -8.99 -5.60 -14.41
C GLY A 116 -7.64 -6.30 -14.65
N GLU A 117 -7.45 -6.87 -15.84
CA GLU A 117 -6.17 -7.45 -16.23
C GLU A 117 -5.08 -6.38 -16.36
N ALA A 118 -5.38 -5.30 -17.07
CA ALA A 118 -4.44 -4.20 -17.27
C ALA A 118 -4.11 -3.50 -15.94
N LEU A 119 -5.07 -3.43 -15.01
CA LEU A 119 -4.86 -2.94 -13.64
C LEU A 119 -3.90 -3.86 -12.88
N ALA A 120 -4.16 -5.17 -12.88
CA ALA A 120 -3.32 -6.14 -12.19
C ALA A 120 -1.89 -6.17 -12.73
N GLN A 121 -1.72 -6.10 -14.06
CA GLN A 121 -0.41 -6.03 -14.70
C GLN A 121 0.37 -4.76 -14.31
N ARG A 122 -0.29 -3.59 -14.26
CA ARG A 122 0.34 -2.34 -13.82
C ARG A 122 0.79 -2.41 -12.36
N ILE A 123 -0.06 -2.92 -11.48
CA ILE A 123 0.27 -3.10 -10.06
C ILE A 123 1.42 -4.09 -9.88
N ALA A 124 1.40 -5.24 -10.57
CA ALA A 124 2.42 -6.27 -10.44
C ALA A 124 3.83 -5.84 -10.92
N ARG A 125 3.91 -4.81 -11.78
CA ARG A 125 5.18 -4.23 -12.22
C ARG A 125 5.80 -3.29 -11.18
N LEU A 126 5.00 -2.82 -10.20
CA LEU A 126 5.52 -1.94 -9.16
C LEU A 126 6.50 -2.68 -8.25
N PRO A 127 7.64 -2.06 -7.88
CA PRO A 127 8.61 -2.66 -6.97
C PRO A 127 7.99 -3.11 -5.64
N GLY A 128 8.06 -4.41 -5.35
CA GLY A 128 7.54 -4.99 -4.10
C GLY A 128 6.10 -5.48 -4.16
N PHE A 129 5.47 -5.51 -5.34
CA PHE A 129 4.12 -6.04 -5.59
C PHE A 129 4.16 -7.40 -6.29
N GLY A 130 4.37 -8.47 -5.53
CA GLY A 130 4.17 -9.84 -6.02
C GLY A 130 2.69 -10.18 -6.25
N GLU A 131 2.40 -11.42 -6.64
CA GLU A 131 1.03 -11.88 -6.98
C GLU A 131 0.01 -11.59 -5.88
N GLN A 132 0.31 -11.97 -4.63
CA GLN A 132 -0.63 -11.73 -3.52
C GLN A 132 -0.87 -10.25 -3.26
N LYS A 133 0.19 -9.44 -3.29
CA LYS A 133 0.06 -8.01 -3.04
C LYS A 133 -0.70 -7.34 -4.17
N THR A 134 -0.56 -7.82 -5.40
CA THR A 134 -1.39 -7.41 -6.54
C THR A 134 -2.85 -7.70 -6.26
N LYS A 135 -3.18 -8.94 -5.87
CA LYS A 135 -4.55 -9.36 -5.49
C LYS A 135 -5.14 -8.51 -4.36
N ILE A 136 -4.36 -8.26 -3.31
CA ILE A 136 -4.76 -7.41 -2.18
C ILE A 136 -4.99 -5.97 -2.64
N THR A 137 -4.10 -5.41 -3.46
CA THR A 137 -4.20 -4.02 -3.93
C THR A 137 -5.43 -3.83 -4.81
N VAL A 138 -5.72 -4.77 -5.72
CA VAL A 138 -6.96 -4.74 -6.52
C VAL A 138 -8.20 -4.81 -5.62
N ALA A 139 -8.18 -5.66 -4.58
CA ALA A 139 -9.28 -5.72 -3.61
C ALA A 139 -9.44 -4.41 -2.83
N VAL A 140 -8.35 -3.78 -2.39
CA VAL A 140 -8.35 -2.48 -1.71
C VAL A 140 -8.96 -1.41 -2.62
N LEU A 141 -8.47 -1.30 -3.85
CA LEU A 141 -8.95 -0.32 -4.84
C LEU A 141 -10.46 -0.48 -5.10
N ALA A 142 -10.96 -1.72 -5.25
CA ALA A 142 -12.37 -1.97 -5.48
C ALA A 142 -13.25 -1.68 -4.25
N LYS A 143 -12.82 -2.08 -3.04
CA LYS A 143 -13.66 -2.02 -1.82
C LYS A 143 -13.58 -0.68 -1.07
N LYS A 144 -12.45 0.03 -1.20
CA LYS A 144 -12.18 1.28 -0.47
C LYS A 144 -12.25 2.52 -1.37
N PHE A 145 -12.02 2.36 -2.68
CA PHE A 145 -11.92 3.48 -3.62
C PHE A 145 -12.89 3.37 -4.81
N ASP A 146 -13.74 2.34 -4.84
CA ASP A 146 -14.69 2.07 -5.93
C ASP A 146 -14.06 1.92 -7.33
N VAL A 147 -12.78 1.54 -7.38
CA VAL A 147 -12.06 1.31 -8.65
C VAL A 147 -12.32 -0.11 -9.12
N LYS A 148 -13.31 -0.27 -10.01
CA LYS A 148 -13.86 -1.58 -10.44
C LYS A 148 -13.84 -1.75 -11.97
N PRO A 149 -12.67 -1.69 -12.66
CA PRO A 149 -12.62 -1.89 -14.11
C PRO A 149 -13.09 -3.30 -14.49
N GLU A 150 -13.57 -3.47 -15.72
CA GLU A 150 -14.16 -4.75 -16.17
C GLU A 150 -13.23 -5.95 -15.91
N GLY A 151 -13.76 -7.01 -15.30
CA GLY A 151 -13.00 -8.23 -14.99
C GLY A 151 -12.10 -8.17 -13.75
N TRP A 152 -12.08 -7.06 -12.98
CA TRP A 152 -11.21 -6.89 -11.80
C TRP A 152 -11.26 -8.05 -10.78
N ARG A 153 -12.44 -8.66 -10.59
CA ARG A 153 -12.64 -9.75 -9.62
C ARG A 153 -11.72 -10.96 -9.83
N ARG A 154 -11.33 -11.25 -11.08
CA ARG A 154 -10.40 -12.35 -11.41
C ARG A 154 -9.00 -12.12 -10.84
N TYR A 155 -8.66 -10.87 -10.57
CA TYR A 155 -7.34 -10.43 -10.11
C TYR A 155 -7.37 -9.86 -8.69
N SER A 156 -8.51 -9.94 -7.99
CA SER A 156 -8.63 -9.52 -6.59
C SER A 156 -8.43 -10.68 -5.63
N ALA A 157 -7.99 -10.39 -4.41
CA ALA A 157 -8.00 -11.37 -3.33
C ALA A 157 -9.42 -11.83 -3.01
N ASP A 158 -9.61 -13.14 -2.90
CA ASP A 158 -10.86 -13.82 -2.53
C ASP A 158 -10.87 -14.31 -1.07
N TRP A 159 -9.81 -14.01 -0.32
CA TRP A 159 -9.72 -14.18 1.13
C TRP A 159 -9.82 -12.83 1.86
N HIS A 160 -10.04 -12.88 3.17
CA HIS A 160 -10.14 -11.68 4.01
C HIS A 160 -8.78 -11.00 4.18
N THR A 161 -8.71 -9.71 3.81
CA THR A 161 -7.48 -8.90 3.77
C THR A 161 -7.68 -7.54 4.42
N ILE A 162 -6.68 -6.66 4.36
CA ILE A 162 -6.83 -5.26 4.76
C ILE A 162 -7.96 -4.53 4.02
N ALA A 163 -8.29 -4.96 2.79
CA ALA A 163 -9.39 -4.41 2.00
C ALA A 163 -10.77 -4.61 2.67
N ASP A 164 -10.87 -5.59 3.57
CA ASP A 164 -12.09 -5.97 4.28
C ASP A 164 -12.17 -5.37 5.69
N VAL A 165 -11.18 -4.56 6.08
CA VAL A 165 -11.09 -4.00 7.44
C VAL A 165 -11.86 -2.71 7.54
N ASP A 166 -12.88 -2.70 8.40
CA ASP A 166 -13.73 -1.57 8.79
C ASP A 166 -13.86 -1.42 10.32
N SER A 167 -13.36 -2.41 11.09
CA SER A 167 -13.52 -2.49 12.53
C SER A 167 -12.34 -3.23 13.18
N PRO A 168 -12.17 -3.13 14.51
CA PRO A 168 -11.15 -3.89 15.23
C PRO A 168 -11.31 -5.42 15.06
N GLN A 169 -12.54 -5.90 14.92
CA GLN A 169 -12.83 -7.32 14.72
C GLN A 169 -12.36 -7.80 13.33
N SER A 170 -12.72 -7.08 12.25
CA SER A 170 -12.25 -7.42 10.90
C SER A 170 -10.73 -7.24 10.76
N MET A 171 -10.13 -6.31 11.52
CA MET A 171 -8.66 -6.19 11.60
C MET A 171 -8.00 -7.42 12.24
N ALA A 172 -8.58 -7.96 13.31
CA ALA A 172 -8.09 -9.18 13.96
C ALA A 172 -8.16 -10.38 13.00
N GLU A 173 -9.26 -10.53 12.26
CA GLU A 173 -9.42 -11.58 11.26
C GLU A 173 -8.36 -11.47 10.14
N ALA A 174 -8.11 -10.27 9.62
CA ALA A 174 -7.09 -10.06 8.59
C ALA A 174 -5.69 -10.42 9.08
N ARG A 175 -5.37 -10.12 10.34
CA ARG A 175 -4.09 -10.52 10.98
C ARG A 175 -3.97 -12.04 11.08
N ASP A 176 -5.06 -12.72 11.42
CA ASP A 176 -5.09 -14.18 11.52
C ASP A 176 -4.91 -14.84 10.16
N VAL A 177 -5.61 -14.36 9.12
CA VAL A 177 -5.43 -14.82 7.74
C VAL A 177 -3.99 -14.63 7.29
N LYS A 178 -3.43 -13.41 7.47
CA LYS A 178 -2.04 -13.11 7.14
C LYS A 178 -1.05 -14.03 7.85
N ARG A 179 -1.29 -14.35 9.13
CA ARG A 179 -0.46 -15.28 9.90
C ARG A 179 -0.52 -16.70 9.34
N ARG A 180 -1.71 -17.20 8.97
CA ARG A 180 -1.89 -18.52 8.36
C ARG A 180 -1.18 -18.62 7.01
N MET A 181 -1.39 -17.66 6.12
CA MET A 181 -0.75 -17.63 4.79
C MET A 181 0.77 -17.62 4.88
N LYS A 182 1.34 -16.93 5.88
CA LYS A 182 2.78 -16.96 6.15
C LYS A 182 3.27 -18.33 6.61
N ALA A 183 2.53 -19.01 7.48
CA ALA A 183 2.87 -20.36 7.93
C ALA A 183 2.86 -21.38 6.78
N GLU A 184 2.01 -21.16 5.77
CA GLU A 184 1.92 -21.99 4.55
C GLU A 184 2.98 -21.65 3.49
N GLY A 185 3.89 -20.69 3.77
CA GLY A 185 4.92 -20.27 2.81
C GLY A 185 4.39 -19.44 1.63
N LYS A 186 3.18 -18.89 1.76
CA LYS A 186 2.50 -18.14 0.69
C LYS A 186 2.66 -16.62 0.83
N ALA A 187 3.20 -16.10 1.94
CA ALA A 187 3.26 -14.66 2.25
C ALA A 187 4.65 -14.03 2.10
#